data_AF-A0A3N5MJZ1-F1
#
_entry.id   AF-A0A3N5MJZ1-F1
#
_cell.length_a   1.000
_cell.length_b   1.000
_cell.length_c   1.000
_cell.angle_alpha   90.00
_cell.angle_beta   90.00
_cell.angle_gamma   90.00
#
_symmetry.space_group_name_H-M   'P 1'
#
loop_
_entity.id
_entity.type
_entity.pdbx_description
1 polymer ?
#
loop_
_entity_poly.entity_id
_entity_poly.type
_entity_poly.pdbx_seq_one_letter_code
_entity_poly.pdbx_strand_id
1 'polypeptide(L)'
;MQNNPVQESGRNLMENRPSPNTADEALHSWGQLAATLKGITPAGYLRSSLMLGAFIGIAWIAWQARAALLPFFAGAVIAYILLPLVNTLDRLMPRFLAVIFALALFLGSLAFLFYILIPPLARQAPIFLQLLPDRTEIQALVDRLRQVIQSLPGPTQEAVLKIVETVSLTLREYLDRNITGLAGAFALFLVTIFNSIGFILGFLVVPSWLLSVLKDQRQGVRVLNRVIPTWIQQDFWAVIKIIDRPLRAFVSGQLLLAVVTGVAVYLGLVFLEMIGWAPIQYKVPLAVWAAV
;
A
#
# COMPACT_ATOMS: atom_id res chain seq x y z
N MET A 1 66.93 -2.96 -41.84
CA MET A 1 67.19 -4.31 -42.39
C MET A 1 67.43 -5.26 -41.24
N GLN A 2 66.50 -6.14 -40.89
CA GLN A 2 66.78 -7.55 -40.66
C GLN A 2 65.45 -8.33 -40.65
N ASN A 3 65.37 -9.28 -41.57
CA ASN A 3 64.21 -10.09 -41.89
C ASN A 3 64.02 -11.22 -40.86
N ASN A 4 62.75 -11.54 -40.64
CA ASN A 4 62.24 -12.78 -40.06
C ASN A 4 62.64 -13.99 -40.92
N PRO A 5 62.81 -15.18 -40.33
CA PRO A 5 61.89 -16.24 -40.74
C PRO A 5 61.38 -17.12 -39.59
N VAL A 6 60.05 -17.18 -39.55
CA VAL A 6 59.23 -18.29 -39.03
C VAL A 6 59.31 -19.43 -40.06
N GLN A 7 59.51 -20.67 -39.59
CA GLN A 7 58.97 -21.94 -40.12
C GLN A 7 59.97 -23.07 -39.85
N GLU A 8 59.77 -23.87 -38.79
CA GLU A 8 60.24 -25.27 -38.82
C GLU A 8 59.62 -26.20 -37.76
N SER A 9 59.03 -25.71 -36.67
CA SER A 9 58.50 -26.60 -35.60
C SER A 9 57.07 -27.13 -35.80
N GLY A 10 56.61 -27.27 -37.04
CA GLY A 10 55.24 -27.69 -37.37
C GLY A 10 55.07 -29.13 -37.88
N ARG A 11 56.14 -29.92 -38.03
CA ARG A 11 56.08 -31.23 -38.72
C ARG A 11 56.12 -32.47 -37.83
N ASN A 12 56.42 -32.36 -36.54
CA ASN A 12 56.71 -33.54 -35.72
C ASN A 12 55.58 -33.98 -34.76
N LEU A 13 54.35 -33.45 -34.89
CA LEU A 13 53.23 -33.77 -33.98
C LEU A 13 52.08 -34.56 -34.64
N MET A 14 52.23 -35.01 -35.89
CA MET A 14 51.20 -35.79 -36.58
C MET A 14 51.47 -37.30 -36.63
N GLU A 15 52.52 -37.79 -35.97
CA GLU A 15 52.95 -39.18 -36.06
C GLU A 15 52.82 -39.91 -34.72
N ASN A 16 51.62 -39.87 -34.13
CA ASN A 16 51.18 -40.96 -33.25
C ASN A 16 49.65 -40.90 -33.03
N ARG A 17 48.89 -41.34 -34.04
CA ARG A 17 47.49 -41.69 -33.83
C ARG A 17 47.30 -43.17 -34.12
N PRO A 18 47.28 -44.04 -33.10
CA PRO A 18 46.80 -45.39 -33.30
C PRO A 18 45.31 -45.33 -33.68
N SER A 19 44.95 -46.02 -34.76
CA SER A 19 43.58 -46.34 -35.18
C SER A 19 43.50 -47.84 -35.47
N PRO A 20 42.35 -48.50 -35.33
CA PRO A 20 41.45 -48.57 -34.20
C PRO A 20 41.36 -50.02 -33.66
N ASN A 21 41.34 -50.21 -32.34
CA ASN A 21 40.63 -51.36 -31.75
C ASN A 21 39.34 -50.86 -31.08
N THR A 22 38.57 -50.08 -31.85
CA THR A 22 37.44 -49.25 -31.38
C THR A 22 36.23 -50.04 -30.95
N ALA A 23 36.16 -51.35 -31.22
CA ALA A 23 35.02 -52.17 -30.81
C ALA A 23 35.08 -52.49 -29.32
N ASP A 24 36.24 -52.93 -28.81
CA ASP A 24 36.40 -53.31 -27.40
C ASP A 24 36.45 -52.09 -26.48
N GLU A 25 37.09 -50.99 -26.91
CA GLU A 25 37.10 -49.73 -26.15
C GLU A 25 35.73 -49.04 -26.12
N ALA A 26 34.94 -49.16 -27.21
CA ALA A 26 33.56 -48.69 -27.20
C ALA A 26 32.72 -49.51 -26.21
N LEU A 27 32.78 -50.84 -26.24
CA LEU A 27 31.98 -51.68 -25.34
C LEU A 27 32.30 -51.44 -23.85
N HIS A 28 33.57 -51.21 -23.52
CA HIS A 28 33.96 -50.87 -22.15
C HIS A 28 33.53 -49.45 -21.72
N SER A 29 33.60 -48.46 -22.62
CA SER A 29 33.13 -47.10 -22.32
C SER A 29 31.60 -47.01 -22.22
N TRP A 30 30.85 -47.79 -23.01
CA TRP A 30 29.40 -47.92 -22.90
C TRP A 30 28.97 -48.60 -21.58
N GLY A 31 29.71 -49.60 -21.10
CA GLY A 31 29.47 -50.21 -19.78
C GLY A 31 29.69 -49.24 -18.62
N GLN A 32 30.71 -48.38 -18.69
CA GLN A 32 30.99 -47.36 -17.68
C GLN A 32 29.97 -46.21 -17.73
N LEU A 33 29.53 -45.78 -18.92
CA LEU A 33 28.45 -44.80 -19.07
C LEU A 33 27.10 -45.33 -18.55
N ALA A 34 26.78 -46.60 -18.80
CA ALA A 34 25.57 -47.25 -18.28
C ALA A 34 25.57 -47.35 -16.75
N ALA A 35 26.72 -47.61 -16.13
CA ALA A 35 26.87 -47.61 -14.67
C ALA A 35 26.79 -46.19 -14.07
N THR A 36 27.31 -45.19 -14.79
CA THR A 36 27.27 -43.78 -14.37
C THR A 36 25.85 -43.19 -14.49
N LEU A 37 25.07 -43.59 -15.51
CA LEU A 37 23.67 -43.19 -15.68
C LEU A 37 22.72 -43.88 -14.68
N LYS A 38 23.02 -45.12 -14.27
CA LYS A 38 22.30 -45.79 -13.16
C LYS A 38 22.55 -45.12 -11.79
N GLY A 39 23.56 -44.25 -11.71
CA GLY A 39 23.94 -43.46 -10.54
C GLY A 39 23.42 -42.01 -10.55
N ILE A 40 22.50 -41.63 -11.45
CA ILE A 40 21.72 -40.39 -11.29
C ILE A 40 20.74 -40.63 -10.14
N THR A 41 21.30 -40.46 -8.95
CA THR A 41 20.70 -40.65 -7.65
C THR A 41 19.25 -40.10 -7.58
N PRO A 42 18.28 -40.91 -7.11
CA PRO A 42 16.93 -40.45 -6.75
C PRO A 42 16.95 -39.29 -5.73
N ALA A 43 18.07 -39.08 -5.03
CA ALA A 43 18.29 -38.04 -4.04
C ALA A 43 18.31 -36.61 -4.60
N GLY A 44 18.68 -36.41 -5.88
CA GLY A 44 18.66 -35.09 -6.52
C GLY A 44 17.23 -34.58 -6.77
N TYR A 45 16.39 -35.45 -7.34
CA TYR A 45 14.96 -35.15 -7.56
C TYR A 45 14.20 -35.01 -6.24
N LEU A 46 14.55 -35.80 -5.22
CA LEU A 46 13.94 -35.70 -3.89
C LEU A 46 14.30 -34.39 -3.16
N ARG A 47 15.55 -33.92 -3.25
CA ARG A 47 15.94 -32.60 -2.68
C ARG A 47 15.29 -31.45 -3.42
N SER A 48 15.24 -31.49 -4.75
CA SER A 48 14.59 -30.45 -5.54
C SER A 48 13.07 -30.43 -5.31
N SER A 49 12.42 -31.58 -5.13
CA SER A 49 10.99 -31.63 -4.80
C SER A 49 10.71 -31.13 -3.38
N LEU A 50 11.58 -31.44 -2.41
CA LEU A 50 11.53 -30.87 -1.05
C LEU A 50 11.71 -29.34 -1.05
N MET A 51 12.65 -28.82 -1.85
CA MET A 51 12.85 -27.37 -2.00
C MET A 51 11.66 -26.68 -2.66
N LEU A 52 11.10 -27.27 -3.71
CA LEU A 52 9.88 -26.79 -4.36
C LEU A 52 8.68 -26.81 -3.40
N GLY A 53 8.49 -27.91 -2.67
CA GLY A 53 7.45 -28.04 -1.66
C GLY A 53 7.60 -27.02 -0.53
N ALA A 54 8.81 -26.81 -0.04
CA ALA A 54 9.10 -25.77 0.95
C ALA A 54 8.82 -24.37 0.41
N PHE A 55 9.21 -24.08 -0.84
CA PHE A 55 8.95 -22.80 -1.49
C PHE A 55 7.45 -22.55 -1.66
N ILE A 56 6.70 -23.55 -2.13
CA ILE A 56 5.24 -23.48 -2.27
C ILE A 56 4.59 -23.30 -0.89
N GLY A 57 5.05 -24.03 0.14
CA GLY A 57 4.56 -23.89 1.51
C GLY A 57 4.79 -22.48 2.08
N ILE A 58 5.99 -21.93 1.89
CA ILE A 58 6.31 -20.55 2.28
C ILE A 58 5.44 -19.55 1.52
N ALA A 59 5.29 -19.73 0.21
CA ALA A 59 4.44 -18.86 -0.62
C ALA A 59 2.96 -18.93 -0.19
N TRP A 60 2.48 -20.11 0.16
CA TRP A 60 1.11 -20.33 0.65
C TRP A 60 0.88 -19.67 2.01
N ILE A 61 1.81 -19.83 2.96
CA ILE A 61 1.76 -19.15 4.27
C ILE A 61 1.81 -17.63 4.07
N ALA A 62 2.71 -17.13 3.21
CA ALA A 62 2.82 -15.71 2.91
C ALA A 62 1.54 -15.15 2.29
N TRP A 63 0.89 -15.90 1.40
CA TRP A 63 -0.39 -15.52 0.81
C TRP A 63 -1.50 -15.42 1.85
N GLN A 64 -1.54 -16.36 2.80
CA GLN A 64 -2.51 -16.33 3.90
C GLN A 64 -2.22 -15.18 4.88
N ALA A 65 -0.94 -14.89 5.14
CA ALA A 65 -0.49 -13.85 6.06
C ALA A 65 -0.58 -12.42 5.48
N ARG A 66 -0.86 -12.24 4.19
CA ARG A 66 -0.88 -10.91 3.53
C ARG A 66 -1.76 -9.88 4.24
N ALA A 67 -2.92 -10.29 4.76
CA ALA A 67 -3.84 -9.41 5.46
C ALA A 67 -3.27 -8.96 6.82
N ALA A 68 -2.50 -9.85 7.48
CA ALA A 68 -1.81 -9.54 8.72
C ALA A 68 -0.54 -8.69 8.47
N LEU A 69 0.08 -8.78 7.28
CA LEU A 69 1.27 -7.99 6.93
C LEU A 69 0.96 -6.50 6.70
N LEU A 70 -0.25 -6.16 6.25
CA LEU A 70 -0.67 -4.78 6.00
C LEU A 70 -0.45 -3.84 7.21
N PRO A 71 -0.94 -4.14 8.44
CA PRO A 71 -0.71 -3.28 9.60
C PRO A 71 0.77 -3.20 9.99
N PHE A 72 1.59 -4.24 9.76
CA PHE A 72 3.04 -4.15 9.98
C PHE A 72 3.73 -3.28 8.95
N PHE A 73 3.30 -3.33 7.68
CA PHE A 73 3.83 -2.44 6.64
C PHE A 73 3.46 -0.99 6.93
N ALA A 74 2.20 -0.72 7.26
CA ALA A 74 1.75 0.61 7.71
C ALA A 74 2.53 1.07 8.95
N GLY A 75 2.71 0.19 9.94
CA GLY A 75 3.55 0.43 11.09
C GLY A 75 5.00 0.75 10.71
N ALA A 76 5.60 0.05 9.74
CA ALA A 76 6.96 0.29 9.28
C ALA A 76 7.11 1.66 8.61
N VAL A 77 6.12 2.06 7.81
CA VAL A 77 6.05 3.41 7.22
C VAL A 77 5.94 4.46 8.33
N ILE A 78 5.07 4.26 9.32
CA ILE A 78 4.95 5.15 10.49
C ILE A 78 6.27 5.21 11.25
N ALA A 79 6.92 4.08 11.51
CA ALA A 79 8.22 4.01 12.18
C ALA A 79 9.27 4.82 11.42
N TYR A 80 9.28 4.73 10.09
CA TYR A 80 10.18 5.49 9.22
C TYR A 80 9.95 7.00 9.32
N ILE A 81 8.69 7.44 9.38
CA ILE A 81 8.33 8.85 9.56
C ILE A 81 8.71 9.35 10.96
N LEU A 82 8.53 8.52 12.00
CA LEU A 82 8.84 8.87 13.38
C LEU A 82 10.34 8.79 13.70
N LEU A 83 11.11 7.99 12.97
CA LEU A 83 12.55 7.80 13.17
C LEU A 83 13.37 9.12 13.21
N PRO A 84 13.24 10.07 12.26
CA PRO A 84 13.95 11.35 12.34
C PRO A 84 13.56 12.16 13.58
N LEU A 85 12.28 12.15 13.96
CA LEU A 85 11.79 12.82 15.16
C LEU A 85 12.39 12.18 16.42
N VAL A 86 12.32 10.85 16.56
CA VAL A 86 12.90 10.11 17.68
C VAL A 86 14.41 10.33 17.77
N ASN A 87 15.14 10.27 16.66
CA ASN A 87 16.59 10.49 16.67
C ASN A 87 16.98 11.92 17.08
N THR A 88 16.12 12.90 16.81
CA THR A 88 16.31 14.29 17.24
C THR A 88 16.06 14.42 18.74
N LEU A 89 15.00 13.78 19.24
CA LEU A 89 14.66 13.76 20.67
C LEU A 89 15.64 12.92 21.51
N ASP A 90 16.22 11.86 20.94
CA ASP A 90 17.22 11.00 21.59
C ASP A 90 18.50 11.77 21.98
N ARG A 91 18.74 12.92 21.35
CA ARG A 91 19.83 13.83 21.75
C ARG A 91 19.52 14.63 23.02
N LEU A 92 18.24 14.78 23.37
CA LEU A 92 17.75 15.59 24.49
C LEU A 92 17.29 14.76 25.69
N MET A 93 16.85 13.52 25.45
CA MET A 93 16.29 12.63 26.47
C MET A 93 16.63 11.16 26.16
N PRO A 94 16.56 10.25 27.15
CA PRO A 94 16.79 8.83 26.90
C PRO A 94 15.86 8.29 25.81
N ARG A 95 16.41 7.47 24.90
CA ARG A 95 15.67 6.91 23.74
C ARG A 95 14.28 6.40 24.06
N PHE A 96 14.09 5.73 25.20
CA PHE A 96 12.79 5.21 25.60
C PHE A 96 11.74 6.33 25.76
N LEU A 97 12.09 7.45 26.39
CA LEU A 97 11.21 8.61 26.53
C LEU A 97 11.00 9.30 25.17
N ALA A 98 12.05 9.42 24.36
CA ALA A 98 11.95 10.00 23.02
C ALA A 98 10.94 9.25 22.14
N VAL A 99 10.96 7.92 22.21
CA VAL A 99 10.03 7.04 21.48
C VAL A 99 8.60 7.20 22.00
N ILE A 100 8.39 7.17 23.31
CA ILE A 100 7.05 7.35 23.91
C ILE A 100 6.49 8.72 23.52
N PHE A 101 7.29 9.77 23.62
CA PHE A 101 6.86 11.12 23.30
C PHE A 101 6.53 11.26 21.81
N ALA A 102 7.37 10.76 20.91
CA ALA A 102 7.10 10.78 19.48
C ALA A 102 5.82 10.01 19.11
N LEU A 103 5.59 8.86 19.74
CA LEU A 103 4.39 8.07 19.53
C LEU A 103 3.14 8.77 20.09
N ALA A 104 3.23 9.35 21.28
CA ALA A 104 2.15 10.14 21.87
C ALA A 104 1.81 11.37 21.03
N LEU A 105 2.82 12.05 20.49
CA LEU A 105 2.64 13.18 19.57
C LEU A 105 1.94 12.73 18.29
N PHE A 106 2.36 11.63 17.68
CA PHE A 106 1.75 11.09 16.46
C PHE A 106 0.30 10.66 16.68
N LEU A 107 0.03 9.87 17.71
CA LEU A 107 -1.33 9.43 18.05
C LEU A 107 -2.21 10.61 18.45
N GLY A 108 -1.66 11.58 19.20
CA GLY A 108 -2.34 12.81 19.56
C GLY A 108 -2.68 13.67 18.34
N SER A 109 -1.76 13.84 17.39
CA SER A 109 -2.03 14.57 16.15
C SER A 109 -3.11 13.89 15.30
N LEU A 110 -3.11 12.56 15.27
CA LEU A 110 -4.10 11.79 14.53
C LEU A 110 -5.49 11.87 15.20
N ALA A 111 -5.55 11.76 16.52
CA ALA A 111 -6.77 11.93 17.29
C ALA A 111 -7.33 13.36 17.16
N PHE A 112 -6.46 14.37 17.19
CA PHE A 112 -6.83 15.77 16.98
C PHE A 112 -7.38 16.00 15.57
N LEU A 113 -6.75 15.43 14.54
CA LEU A 113 -7.23 15.47 13.17
C LEU A 113 -8.63 14.85 13.06
N PHE A 114 -8.85 13.66 13.62
CA PHE A 114 -10.17 13.02 13.63
C PHE A 114 -11.22 13.82 14.41
N TYR A 115 -10.86 14.39 15.56
CA TYR A 115 -11.74 15.23 16.36
C TYR A 115 -12.21 16.47 15.59
N ILE A 116 -11.34 17.05 14.77
CA ILE A 116 -11.67 18.20 13.92
C ILE A 116 -12.48 17.80 12.69
N LEU A 117 -12.16 16.66 12.09
CA LEU A 117 -12.70 16.24 10.79
C LEU A 117 -14.06 15.56 10.89
N ILE A 118 -14.25 14.68 11.87
CA ILE A 118 -15.44 13.82 11.97
C ILE A 118 -16.71 14.63 12.29
N PRO A 119 -16.74 15.54 13.29
CA PRO A 119 -17.99 16.22 13.65
C PRO A 119 -18.58 17.09 12.55
N PRO A 120 -17.81 17.90 11.80
CA PRO A 120 -18.34 18.64 10.65
C PRO A 120 -18.90 17.73 9.58
N LEU A 121 -18.20 16.64 9.23
CA LEU A 121 -18.69 15.67 8.25
C LEU A 121 -20.00 15.02 8.73
N ALA A 122 -20.08 14.65 10.00
CA ALA A 122 -21.29 14.06 10.59
C ALA A 122 -22.48 15.02 10.65
N ARG A 123 -22.23 16.32 10.89
CA ARG A 123 -23.28 17.36 10.92
C ARG A 123 -23.71 17.79 9.52
N GLN A 124 -22.79 17.81 8.56
CA GLN A 124 -23.06 18.25 7.19
C GLN A 124 -23.70 17.14 6.35
N ALA A 125 -23.36 15.87 6.60
CA ALA A 125 -23.95 14.73 5.92
C ALA A 125 -25.49 14.81 5.84
N PRO A 126 -26.26 14.94 6.93
CA PRO A 126 -27.72 15.00 6.87
C PRO A 126 -28.27 16.26 6.18
N ILE A 127 -27.54 17.38 6.18
CA ILE A 127 -27.95 18.60 5.48
C ILE A 127 -27.86 18.41 3.97
N PHE A 128 -26.80 17.74 3.49
CA PHE A 128 -26.71 17.31 2.09
C PHE A 128 -27.79 16.30 1.72
N LEU A 129 -28.21 15.44 2.66
CA LEU A 129 -29.35 14.53 2.44
C LEU A 129 -30.69 15.28 2.31
N GLN A 130 -30.87 16.38 3.04
CA GLN A 130 -32.10 17.18 3.02
C GLN A 130 -32.19 18.14 1.84
N LEU A 131 -31.05 18.49 1.22
CA LEU A 131 -30.99 19.25 -0.03
C LEU A 131 -31.35 18.40 -1.26
N LEU A 132 -31.39 17.08 -1.11
CA LEU A 132 -31.93 16.21 -2.15
C LEU A 132 -33.46 16.30 -2.12
N PRO A 133 -34.12 16.46 -3.28
CA PRO A 133 -35.57 16.54 -3.32
C PRO A 133 -36.17 15.29 -2.67
N ASP A 134 -37.03 15.51 -1.67
CA ASP A 134 -37.69 14.43 -0.95
C ASP A 134 -38.57 13.61 -1.92
N ARG A 135 -38.93 12.38 -1.54
CA ARG A 135 -39.77 11.49 -2.37
C ARG A 135 -41.05 12.19 -2.82
N THR A 136 -41.60 13.05 -1.98
CA THR A 136 -42.80 13.85 -2.21
C THR A 136 -42.56 14.95 -3.27
N GLU A 137 -41.41 15.60 -3.25
CA GLU A 137 -41.03 16.62 -4.24
C GLU A 137 -40.70 16.01 -5.61
N ILE A 138 -40.05 14.84 -5.63
CA ILE A 138 -39.82 14.08 -6.86
C ILE A 138 -41.16 13.64 -7.48
N GLN A 139 -42.14 13.23 -6.67
CA GLN A 139 -43.49 12.90 -7.14
C GLN A 139 -44.18 14.12 -7.73
N ALA A 140 -44.15 15.26 -7.03
CA ALA A 140 -44.74 16.50 -7.51
C ALA A 140 -44.09 16.99 -8.82
N LEU A 141 -42.78 16.80 -8.99
CA LEU A 141 -42.07 17.13 -10.23
C LEU A 141 -42.46 16.20 -11.38
N VAL A 142 -42.57 14.88 -11.11
CA VAL A 142 -43.06 13.89 -12.08
C VAL A 142 -44.51 14.16 -12.48
N ASP A 143 -45.37 14.56 -11.55
CA ASP A 143 -46.78 14.86 -11.82
C ASP A 143 -46.94 16.15 -12.65
N ARG A 144 -46.13 17.19 -12.38
CA ARG A 144 -46.06 18.38 -13.23
C ARG A 144 -45.56 18.04 -14.63
N LEU A 145 -44.55 17.18 -14.76
CA LEU A 145 -44.07 16.71 -16.06
C LEU A 145 -45.14 15.89 -16.78
N ARG A 146 -45.90 15.03 -16.09
CA ARG A 146 -47.02 14.26 -16.65
C ARG A 146 -48.11 15.18 -17.20
N GLN A 147 -48.45 16.26 -16.52
CA GLN A 147 -49.43 17.25 -17.01
C GLN A 147 -48.94 17.96 -18.28
N VAL A 148 -47.65 18.30 -18.37
CA VAL A 148 -47.07 18.88 -19.59
C VAL A 148 -47.04 17.85 -20.72
N ILE A 149 -46.73 16.59 -20.42
CA ILE A 149 -46.66 15.49 -21.40
C ILE A 149 -48.03 15.15 -21.99
N GLN A 150 -49.13 15.35 -21.25
CA GLN A 150 -50.49 15.17 -21.74
C GLN A 150 -50.89 16.12 -22.87
N SER A 151 -50.12 17.19 -23.12
CA SER A 151 -50.31 18.10 -24.25
C SER A 151 -49.58 17.68 -25.54
N LEU A 152 -48.85 16.56 -25.54
CA LEU A 152 -48.11 16.06 -26.71
C LEU A 152 -48.91 15.02 -27.54
N PRO A 153 -48.62 14.88 -28.86
CA PRO A 153 -49.24 13.88 -29.72
C PRO A 153 -49.02 12.43 -29.24
N GLY A 154 -50.04 11.57 -29.39
CA GLY A 154 -50.15 10.23 -28.80
C GLY A 154 -48.93 9.29 -28.90
N PRO A 155 -48.24 9.15 -30.05
CA PRO A 155 -47.10 8.23 -30.17
C PRO A 155 -45.87 8.66 -29.36
N THR A 156 -45.67 9.97 -29.21
CA THR A 156 -44.59 10.55 -28.40
C THR A 156 -44.89 10.54 -26.91
N GLN A 157 -46.17 10.46 -26.54
CA GLN A 157 -46.62 10.52 -25.15
C GLN A 157 -46.19 9.27 -24.35
N GLU A 158 -46.45 8.07 -24.89
CA GLU A 158 -46.12 6.82 -24.21
C GLU A 158 -44.61 6.61 -24.06
N ALA A 159 -43.83 6.97 -25.09
CA ALA A 159 -42.37 6.89 -25.05
C ALA A 159 -41.78 7.80 -23.97
N VAL A 160 -42.26 9.03 -23.86
CA VAL A 160 -41.77 10.01 -22.87
C VAL A 160 -42.24 9.64 -21.46
N LEU A 161 -43.48 9.16 -21.29
CA LEU A 161 -43.98 8.68 -20.00
C LEU A 161 -43.14 7.52 -19.46
N LYS A 162 -42.80 6.55 -20.31
CA LYS A 162 -41.97 5.40 -19.94
C LYS A 162 -40.55 5.82 -19.54
N ILE A 163 -39.97 6.81 -20.21
CA ILE A 163 -38.66 7.36 -19.87
C ILE A 163 -38.71 8.08 -18.51
N VAL A 164 -39.72 8.93 -18.28
CA VAL A 164 -39.91 9.64 -17.01
C VAL A 164 -40.10 8.66 -15.85
N GLU A 165 -40.90 7.61 -16.05
CA GLU A 165 -41.12 6.58 -15.04
C GLU A 165 -39.84 5.79 -14.73
N THR A 166 -39.11 5.36 -15.77
CA THR A 166 -37.83 4.62 -15.61
C THR A 166 -36.75 5.46 -14.91
N VAL A 167 -36.63 6.74 -15.28
CA VAL A 167 -35.70 7.68 -14.63
C VAL A 167 -36.10 7.93 -13.19
N SER A 168 -37.40 8.10 -12.90
CA SER A 168 -37.89 8.32 -11.54
C SER A 168 -37.66 7.10 -10.63
N LEU A 169 -37.84 5.88 -11.14
CA LEU A 169 -37.59 4.64 -10.40
C LEU A 169 -36.10 4.42 -10.15
N THR A 170 -35.26 4.62 -11.17
CA THR A 170 -33.80 4.50 -11.05
C THR A 170 -33.24 5.51 -10.07
N LEU A 171 -33.74 6.75 -10.12
CA LEU A 171 -33.31 7.82 -9.21
C LEU A 171 -33.73 7.50 -7.78
N ARG A 172 -34.96 7.03 -7.53
CA ARG A 172 -35.41 6.60 -6.19
C ARG A 172 -34.59 5.45 -5.64
N GLU A 173 -34.32 4.42 -6.44
CA GLU A 173 -33.53 3.26 -6.03
C GLU A 173 -32.06 3.65 -5.75
N TYR A 174 -31.52 4.61 -6.51
CA TYR A 174 -30.18 5.14 -6.29
C TYR A 174 -30.10 6.02 -5.04
N LEU A 175 -31.09 6.88 -4.79
CA LEU A 175 -31.18 7.72 -3.58
C LEU A 175 -31.29 6.84 -2.32
N ASP A 176 -32.14 5.80 -2.35
CA ASP A 176 -32.35 4.86 -1.23
C ASP A 176 -31.13 3.99 -0.94
N ARG A 177 -30.44 3.48 -1.97
CA ARG A 177 -29.29 2.59 -1.78
C ARG A 177 -28.00 3.33 -1.46
N ASN A 178 -27.80 4.52 -2.03
CA ASN A 178 -26.49 5.18 -1.95
C ASN A 178 -26.46 6.32 -0.92
N ILE A 179 -27.56 7.02 -0.62
CA ILE A 179 -27.42 8.33 0.03
C ILE A 179 -27.67 8.26 1.53
N THR A 180 -28.74 7.59 1.97
CA THR A 180 -28.85 7.05 3.34
C THR A 180 -27.83 5.95 3.59
N GLY A 181 -27.42 5.25 2.52
CA GLY A 181 -26.42 4.19 2.53
C GLY A 181 -25.02 4.68 2.86
N LEU A 182 -24.50 5.76 2.27
CA LEU A 182 -23.09 6.15 2.46
C LEU A 182 -22.79 6.75 3.83
N ALA A 183 -23.61 7.66 4.34
CA ALA A 183 -23.43 8.23 5.68
C ALA A 183 -23.70 7.17 6.77
N GLY A 184 -24.76 6.37 6.60
CA GLY A 184 -25.07 5.25 7.47
C GLY A 184 -24.02 4.14 7.40
N ALA A 185 -23.51 3.79 6.22
CA ALA A 185 -22.45 2.81 6.03
C ALA A 185 -21.10 3.31 6.54
N PHE A 186 -20.80 4.62 6.45
CA PHE A 186 -19.60 5.17 7.07
C PHE A 186 -19.68 5.12 8.59
N ALA A 187 -20.82 5.49 9.18
CA ALA A 187 -21.05 5.36 10.62
C ALA A 187 -21.00 3.88 11.07
N LEU A 188 -21.66 2.98 10.34
CA LEU A 188 -21.61 1.54 10.59
C LEU A 188 -20.21 0.97 10.38
N PHE A 189 -19.45 1.45 9.39
CA PHE A 189 -18.07 1.06 9.15
C PHE A 189 -17.18 1.47 10.31
N LEU A 190 -17.30 2.72 10.79
CA LEU A 190 -16.60 3.16 11.99
C LEU A 190 -16.97 2.29 13.18
N VAL A 191 -18.26 2.10 13.47
CA VAL A 191 -18.73 1.25 14.57
C VAL A 191 -18.25 -0.20 14.42
N THR A 192 -18.25 -0.74 13.20
CA THR A 192 -17.80 -2.11 12.90
C THR A 192 -16.30 -2.25 13.09
N ILE A 193 -15.51 -1.27 12.65
CA ILE A 193 -14.07 -1.25 12.92
C ILE A 193 -13.83 -1.14 14.42
N PHE A 194 -14.40 -0.15 15.09
CA PHE A 194 -14.19 0.07 16.53
C PHE A 194 -14.64 -1.13 17.39
N ASN A 195 -15.71 -1.83 17.00
CA ASN A 195 -16.21 -3.03 17.69
C ASN A 195 -15.55 -4.33 17.23
N SER A 196 -14.72 -4.31 16.18
CA SER A 196 -14.00 -5.50 15.75
C SER A 196 -12.89 -5.82 16.74
N ILE A 197 -12.84 -7.08 17.20
CA ILE A 197 -11.74 -7.60 18.03
C ILE A 197 -10.39 -7.33 17.36
N GLY A 198 -10.33 -7.42 16.02
CA GLY A 198 -9.14 -7.11 15.23
C GLY A 198 -8.65 -5.66 15.34
N PHE A 199 -9.54 -4.68 15.54
CA PHE A 199 -9.15 -3.29 15.74
C PHE A 199 -8.56 -3.07 17.13
N ILE A 200 -9.16 -3.64 18.17
CA ILE A 200 -8.61 -3.56 19.53
C ILE A 200 -7.23 -4.21 19.58
N LEU A 201 -7.10 -5.40 18.99
CA LEU A 201 -5.80 -6.09 18.86
C LEU A 201 -4.83 -5.26 18.04
N GLY A 202 -5.22 -4.72 16.89
CA GLY A 202 -4.38 -3.87 16.05
C GLY A 202 -3.94 -2.58 16.78
N PHE A 203 -4.84 -1.95 17.52
CA PHE A 203 -4.58 -0.74 18.30
C PHE A 203 -3.63 -0.99 19.47
N LEU A 204 -3.58 -2.19 20.05
CA LEU A 204 -2.55 -2.55 21.03
C LEU A 204 -1.24 -2.99 20.37
N VAL A 205 -1.34 -3.82 19.32
CA VAL A 205 -0.20 -4.46 18.67
C VAL A 205 0.64 -3.45 17.90
N VAL A 206 0.03 -2.55 17.13
CA VAL A 206 0.77 -1.60 16.28
C VAL A 206 1.61 -0.63 17.12
N PRO A 207 1.09 0.05 18.15
CA PRO A 207 1.89 0.89 19.04
C PRO A 207 2.97 0.10 19.78
N SER A 208 2.66 -1.10 20.28
CA SER A 208 3.64 -1.96 20.98
C SER A 208 4.77 -2.38 20.05
N TRP A 209 4.44 -2.77 18.82
CA TRP A 209 5.41 -3.10 17.78
C TRP A 209 6.26 -1.88 17.39
N LEU A 210 5.63 -0.71 17.22
CA LEU A 210 6.31 0.56 16.97
C LEU A 210 7.31 0.89 18.08
N LEU A 211 6.89 0.82 19.35
CA LEU A 211 7.76 1.05 20.51
C LEU A 211 9.00 0.14 20.45
N SER A 212 8.82 -1.14 20.13
CA SER A 212 9.93 -2.10 20.00
C SER A 212 10.90 -1.71 18.88
N VAL A 213 10.37 -1.45 17.67
CA VAL A 213 11.18 -1.12 16.48
C VAL A 213 11.91 0.21 16.63
N LEU A 214 11.24 1.23 17.17
CA LEU A 214 11.82 2.57 17.36
C LEU A 214 12.83 2.59 18.52
N LYS A 215 12.61 1.79 19.58
CA LYS A 215 13.55 1.67 20.71
C LYS A 215 14.84 0.96 20.33
N ASP A 216 14.78 -0.15 19.59
CA ASP A 216 15.99 -0.90 19.19
C ASP A 216 16.02 -1.19 17.69
N GLN A 217 16.25 -0.14 16.92
CA GLN A 217 16.43 -0.24 15.47
C GLN A 217 17.55 -1.21 15.08
N ARG A 218 18.63 -1.27 15.88
CA ARG A 218 19.78 -2.15 15.58
C ARG A 218 19.40 -3.62 15.76
N GLN A 219 18.57 -3.95 16.75
CA GLN A 219 18.04 -5.30 16.90
C GLN A 219 17.17 -5.71 15.72
N GLY A 220 16.32 -4.81 15.21
CA GLY A 220 15.53 -5.07 14.00
C GLY A 220 16.41 -5.43 12.80
N VAL A 221 17.47 -4.66 12.55
CA VAL A 221 18.46 -4.93 11.49
C VAL A 221 19.16 -6.28 11.71
N ARG A 222 19.56 -6.61 12.95
CA ARG A 222 20.18 -7.90 13.28
C ARG A 222 19.25 -9.08 13.02
N VAL A 223 17.96 -8.96 13.37
CA VAL A 223 16.95 -10.01 13.12
C VAL A 223 16.75 -10.17 11.62
N LEU A 224 16.63 -9.07 10.88
CA LEU A 224 16.45 -9.11 9.43
C LEU A 224 17.66 -9.78 8.73
N ASN A 225 18.88 -9.44 9.15
CA ASN A 225 20.10 -10.09 8.66
C ASN A 225 20.23 -11.58 9.02
N ARG A 226 19.53 -12.07 10.05
CA ARG A 226 19.48 -13.50 10.36
C ARG A 226 18.47 -14.27 9.51
N VAL A 227 17.39 -13.61 9.10
CA VAL A 227 16.33 -14.21 8.29
C VAL A 227 16.70 -14.22 6.80
N ILE A 228 17.39 -13.18 6.33
CA ILE A 228 17.76 -13.06 4.92
C ILE A 228 19.02 -13.90 4.64
N PRO A 229 19.01 -14.76 3.59
CA PRO A 229 20.18 -15.53 3.21
C PRO A 229 21.38 -14.65 2.84
N THR A 230 22.58 -15.05 3.28
CA THR A 230 23.82 -14.26 3.14
C THR A 230 24.13 -13.85 1.71
N TRP A 231 23.75 -14.65 0.71
CA TRP A 231 23.98 -14.35 -0.71
C TRP A 231 23.09 -13.22 -1.26
N ILE A 232 21.92 -12.93 -0.65
CA ILE A 232 21.02 -11.84 -1.09
C ILE A 232 21.16 -10.58 -0.21
N GLN A 233 21.82 -10.68 0.95
CA GLN A 233 21.90 -9.57 1.91
C GLN A 233 22.42 -8.28 1.29
N GLN A 234 23.46 -8.36 0.43
CA GLN A 234 24.03 -7.18 -0.24
C GLN A 234 23.01 -6.50 -1.16
N ASP A 235 22.34 -7.28 -2.02
CA ASP A 235 21.33 -6.78 -2.95
C ASP A 235 20.12 -6.19 -2.21
N PHE A 236 19.67 -6.86 -1.15
CA PHE A 236 18.56 -6.39 -0.32
C PHE A 236 18.84 -5.01 0.30
N TRP A 237 20.02 -4.81 0.89
CA TRP A 237 20.40 -3.52 1.47
C TRP A 237 20.64 -2.45 0.39
N ALA A 238 21.11 -2.83 -0.79
CA ALA A 238 21.23 -1.91 -1.92
C ALA A 238 19.85 -1.38 -2.35
N VAL A 239 18.85 -2.26 -2.48
CA VAL A 239 17.47 -1.87 -2.81
C VAL A 239 16.87 -0.95 -1.74
N ILE A 240 17.03 -1.30 -0.45
CA ILE A 240 16.56 -0.43 0.64
C ILE A 240 17.19 0.96 0.55
N LYS A 241 18.49 1.04 0.29
CA LYS A 241 19.19 2.32 0.16
C LYS A 241 18.71 3.16 -1.03
N ILE A 242 18.36 2.51 -2.14
CA ILE A 242 17.79 3.17 -3.32
C ILE A 242 16.39 3.75 -2.98
N ILE A 243 15.60 3.02 -2.20
CA ILE A 243 14.25 3.44 -1.78
C ILE A 243 14.29 4.53 -0.70
N ASP A 244 15.28 4.49 0.21
CA ASP A 244 15.41 5.44 1.33
C ASP A 244 15.51 6.89 0.86
N ARG A 245 16.27 7.16 -0.21
CA ARG A 245 16.50 8.52 -0.72
C ARG A 245 15.21 9.20 -1.20
N PRO A 246 14.41 8.63 -2.13
CA PRO A 246 13.15 9.22 -2.55
C PRO A 246 12.10 9.23 -1.43
N LEU A 247 12.04 8.21 -0.56
CA LEU A 247 11.12 8.21 0.57
C LEU A 247 11.41 9.36 1.53
N ARG A 248 12.68 9.58 1.89
CA ARG A 248 13.07 10.69 2.76
C ARG A 248 12.73 12.04 2.13
N ALA A 249 13.02 12.21 0.84
CA ALA A 249 12.69 13.44 0.12
C ALA A 249 11.18 13.69 0.08
N PHE A 250 10.39 12.67 -0.23
CA PHE A 250 8.93 12.74 -0.23
C PHE A 250 8.36 13.11 1.14
N VAL A 251 8.80 12.43 2.21
CA VAL A 251 8.33 12.72 3.58
C VAL A 251 8.67 14.16 3.98
N SER A 252 9.91 14.62 3.73
CA SER A 252 10.29 16.00 4.02
C SER A 252 9.54 17.04 3.17
N GLY A 253 9.26 16.71 1.90
CA GLY A 253 8.52 17.56 0.98
C GLY A 253 7.05 17.69 1.39
N GLN A 254 6.39 16.59 1.76
CA GLN A 254 5.00 16.59 2.20
C GLN A 254 4.85 17.32 3.54
N LEU A 255 5.79 17.15 4.47
CA LEU A 255 5.81 17.92 5.73
C LEU A 255 5.96 19.43 5.48
N LEU A 256 6.88 19.82 4.60
CA LEU A 256 7.04 21.23 4.23
C LEU A 256 5.78 21.78 3.55
N LEU A 257 5.22 21.03 2.61
CA LEU A 257 3.99 21.40 1.90
C LEU A 257 2.82 21.55 2.88
N ALA A 258 2.63 20.60 3.80
CA ALA A 258 1.57 20.65 4.81
C ALA A 258 1.69 21.90 5.70
N VAL A 259 2.90 22.22 6.16
CA VAL A 259 3.14 23.43 6.98
C VAL A 259 2.87 24.70 6.18
N VAL A 260 3.42 24.79 4.97
CA VAL A 260 3.25 25.98 4.11
C VAL A 260 1.78 26.19 3.75
N THR A 261 1.09 25.15 3.31
CA THR A 261 -0.33 25.22 2.95
C THR A 261 -1.20 25.52 4.18
N GLY A 262 -0.94 24.88 5.32
CA GLY A 262 -1.67 25.13 6.56
C GLY A 262 -1.52 26.58 7.04
N VAL A 263 -0.30 27.13 7.02
CA VAL A 263 -0.04 28.53 7.37
C VAL A 263 -0.69 29.48 6.36
N ALA A 264 -0.56 29.21 5.06
CA ALA A 264 -1.16 30.03 4.01
C ALA A 264 -2.69 30.10 4.13
N VAL A 265 -3.35 28.96 4.38
CA VAL A 265 -4.81 28.92 4.55
C VAL A 265 -5.23 29.56 5.86
N TYR A 266 -4.49 29.35 6.96
CA TYR A 266 -4.76 30.03 8.22
C TYR A 266 -4.68 31.56 8.08
N LEU A 267 -3.62 32.06 7.46
CA LEU A 267 -3.45 33.50 7.20
C LEU A 267 -4.52 34.04 6.25
N GLY A 268 -4.86 33.30 5.19
CA GLY A 268 -5.94 33.66 4.27
C GLY A 268 -7.29 33.78 4.98
N LEU A 269 -7.61 32.86 5.88
CA LEU A 269 -8.85 32.89 6.67
C LEU A 269 -8.88 34.03 7.68
N VAL A 270 -7.75 34.35 8.32
CA VAL A 270 -7.62 35.52 9.21
C VAL A 270 -7.78 36.82 8.42
N PHE A 271 -7.18 36.92 7.24
CA PHE A 271 -7.30 38.09 6.38
C PHE A 271 -8.75 38.30 5.91
N LEU A 272 -9.45 37.22 5.55
CA LEU A 272 -10.84 37.27 5.13
C LEU A 272 -11.79 37.70 6.27
N GLU A 273 -11.49 37.32 7.50
CA GLU A 273 -12.21 37.80 8.69
C GLU A 273 -11.94 39.28 8.96
N MET A 274 -10.70 39.75 8.79
CA MET A 274 -10.34 41.15 8.97
C MET A 274 -11.04 42.08 7.97
N ILE A 275 -11.39 41.56 6.78
CA ILE A 275 -12.17 42.26 5.74
C ILE A 275 -13.69 42.25 6.03
N GLY A 276 -14.15 41.53 7.06
CA GLY A 276 -15.53 41.62 7.57
C GLY A 276 -16.58 40.83 6.78
N TRP A 277 -16.18 39.89 5.93
CA TRP A 277 -17.13 39.14 5.08
C TRP A 277 -17.99 38.11 5.84
N ALA A 278 -17.47 37.44 6.88
CA ALA A 278 -18.23 36.62 7.84
C ALA A 278 -17.32 36.06 8.96
N PRO A 279 -17.83 35.85 10.19
CA PRO A 279 -17.10 35.10 11.21
C PRO A 279 -17.10 33.61 10.86
N ILE A 280 -16.02 33.15 10.22
CA ILE A 280 -15.83 31.73 9.91
C ILE A 280 -15.50 31.00 11.22
N GLN A 281 -16.47 30.32 11.81
CA GLN A 281 -16.30 29.59 13.08
C GLN A 281 -15.32 28.39 12.98
N TYR A 282 -15.00 27.92 11.77
CA TYR A 282 -14.22 26.68 11.54
C TYR A 282 -12.86 26.92 10.85
N LYS A 283 -12.10 27.96 11.25
CA LYS A 283 -10.82 28.30 10.59
C LYS A 283 -9.76 27.21 10.70
N VAL A 284 -9.60 26.64 11.89
CA VAL A 284 -8.62 25.58 12.16
C VAL A 284 -8.98 24.29 11.40
N PRO A 285 -10.25 23.83 11.40
CA PRO A 285 -10.66 22.70 10.56
C PRO A 285 -10.36 22.85 9.08
N LEU A 286 -10.68 24.00 8.48
CA LEU A 286 -10.44 24.26 7.06
C LEU A 286 -8.95 24.34 6.72
N ALA A 287 -8.14 24.98 7.57
CA ALA A 287 -6.69 25.06 7.38
C ALA A 287 -6.00 23.70 7.49
N VAL A 288 -6.43 22.87 8.45
CA VAL A 288 -5.93 21.50 8.59
C VAL A 288 -6.36 20.64 7.40
N TRP A 289 -7.59 20.81 6.89
CA TRP A 289 -8.05 20.07 5.70
C TRP A 289 -7.26 20.39 4.45
N ALA A 290 -6.91 21.66 4.23
CA ALA A 290 -6.10 22.06 3.10
C ALA A 290 -4.63 21.62 3.20
N ALA A 291 -4.14 21.35 4.42
CA ALA A 291 -2.78 20.92 4.67
C ALA A 291 -2.54 19.42 4.53
N VAL A 292 -3.61 18.60 4.53
CA VAL A 292 -3.58 17.13 4.39
C VAL A 292 -3.63 16.73 2.92
#